data_AF-A0A2T6DYS8-F1
#
_entry.id   AF-A0A2T6DYS8-F1
#
_cell.length_a   1.000
_cell.length_b   1.000
_cell.length_c   1.000
_cell.angle_alpha   90.00
_cell.angle_beta   90.00
_cell.angle_gamma   90.00
#
_symmetry.space_group_name_H-M   'P 1'
#
loop_
_entity.id
_entity.type
_entity.pdbx_description
1 polymer ?
#
loop_
_entity_poly.entity_id
_entity_poly.type
_entity_poly.pdbx_seq_one_letter_code
_entity_poly.pdbx_strand_id
1 'polypeptide(L)'
;MDRAFSLLRANPGLLACTLIAVIALVVTAVLAWAMIRAGVSLKPLVFFGVFLAIVLAPQLLYHAFQARGALPDLSWSGSRIRTQATDRDDLLEAAGGRFRNAELVFGPGFDPQLRADVRRLFVAPTPEVAERVVFPSTDSTMVARFRSPEEAWAGARYYAAAIGAELPEPEDNGAHTLRRSADWVRLLVAGRTLFVWASSDEKGLEARAAASAGCWSSGASPEARTGPSRLAGWCAALLVFAVLACATAWFFKGSSWAGSLSPAEDTAVADSAQLRDALLHLGGRSSPLAIEEGKRPGEVVASWRLESAWLDLAKAQGLRRIHKLVLQLDEPSRTVRVREFAAELDWTAQGASAGLRWQAQWGTVFFEVARTRSAGAVVGMADGAIRVGEITEVDFDLQKLKAPLIEATLRAGWKWKPVFFDAPPAARWFFE
;
A
#
# COMPACT_ATOMS: atom_id res chain seq x y z
N MET A 1 25.74 -13.15 9.36
CA MET A 1 24.91 -12.63 8.25
C MET A 1 23.84 -13.63 7.82
N ASP A 2 24.13 -14.93 7.78
CA ASP A 2 23.19 -15.97 7.30
C ASP A 2 21.84 -16.00 8.04
N ARG A 3 21.84 -15.82 9.37
CA ARG A 3 20.59 -15.75 10.15
C ARG A 3 19.69 -14.58 9.73
N ALA A 4 20.27 -13.42 9.40
CA ALA A 4 19.51 -12.26 8.95
C ALA A 4 18.94 -12.49 7.55
N PHE A 5 19.72 -13.06 6.64
CA PHE A 5 19.23 -13.42 5.30
C PHE A 5 18.14 -14.50 5.34
N SER A 6 18.30 -15.52 6.19
CA SER A 6 17.27 -16.54 6.40
C SER A 6 15.97 -15.93 6.92
N LEU A 7 16.06 -15.01 7.88
CA LEU A 7 14.90 -14.31 8.43
C LEU A 7 14.17 -13.48 7.35
N LEU A 8 14.91 -12.69 6.57
CA LEU A 8 14.33 -11.87 5.51
C LEU A 8 13.72 -12.73 4.39
N ARG A 9 14.35 -13.84 4.02
CA ARG A 9 13.82 -14.76 2.99
C ARG A 9 12.52 -15.44 3.46
N ALA A 10 12.41 -15.76 4.74
CA ALA A 10 11.20 -16.34 5.32
C ALA A 10 10.05 -15.32 5.48
N ASN A 11 10.33 -14.02 5.39
CA ASN A 11 9.36 -12.95 5.67
C ASN A 11 9.38 -11.89 4.55
N PRO A 12 8.63 -12.12 3.44
CA PRO A 12 8.69 -11.25 2.25
C PRO A 12 8.28 -9.80 2.55
N GLY A 13 7.32 -9.57 3.47
CA GLY A 13 6.93 -8.22 3.88
C GLY A 13 8.06 -7.45 4.58
N LEU A 14 8.81 -8.11 5.47
CA LEU A 14 9.97 -7.53 6.14
C LEU A 14 11.09 -7.21 5.14
N LEU A 15 11.34 -8.11 4.19
CA LEU A 15 12.31 -7.91 3.12
C LEU A 15 11.93 -6.70 2.25
N ALA A 16 10.67 -6.60 1.81
CA ALA A 16 10.20 -5.47 1.01
C ALA A 16 10.36 -4.14 1.76
N CYS A 17 9.93 -4.07 3.02
CA CYS A 17 10.07 -2.85 3.83
C CYS A 17 11.54 -2.46 4.04
N THR A 18 12.42 -3.44 4.28
CA THR A 18 13.86 -3.21 4.44
C THR A 18 14.48 -2.68 3.15
N LEU A 19 14.12 -3.25 2.01
CA LEU A 19 14.60 -2.80 0.70
C LEU A 19 14.18 -1.36 0.42
N ILE A 20 12.91 -1.01 0.67
CA ILE A 20 12.40 0.35 0.54
C ILE A 20 13.19 1.32 1.43
N ALA A 21 13.47 0.95 2.68
CA ALA A 21 14.25 1.77 3.61
C ALA A 21 15.68 2.03 3.09
N VAL A 22 16.35 1.00 2.57
CA VAL A 22 17.69 1.12 2.00
C VAL A 22 17.71 2.01 0.76
N ILE A 23 16.77 1.81 -0.16
CA ILE A 23 16.65 2.64 -1.37
C ILE A 23 16.41 4.10 -0.97
N ALA A 24 15.48 4.34 -0.05
CA ALA A 24 15.21 5.70 0.44
C ALA A 24 16.45 6.35 1.05
N LEU A 25 17.20 5.63 1.89
CA LEU A 25 18.44 6.15 2.49
C LEU A 25 19.46 6.55 1.43
N VAL A 26 19.69 5.71 0.42
CA VAL A 26 20.63 6.01 -0.67
C VAL A 26 20.19 7.23 -1.47
N VAL A 27 18.90 7.29 -1.86
CA VAL A 27 18.34 8.43 -2.60
C VAL A 27 18.46 9.72 -1.78
N THR A 28 18.12 9.69 -0.49
CA THR A 28 18.26 10.84 0.40
C THR A 28 19.71 11.29 0.52
N ALA A 29 20.68 10.36 0.62
CA ALA A 29 22.10 10.71 0.70
C ALA A 29 22.59 11.39 -0.59
N VAL A 30 22.21 10.88 -1.76
CA VAL A 30 22.56 11.47 -3.06
C VAL A 30 21.95 12.87 -3.21
N LEU A 31 20.66 13.02 -2.87
CA LEU A 31 20.00 14.33 -2.90
C LEU A 31 20.62 15.30 -1.90
N ALA A 32 20.95 14.86 -0.69
CA ALA A 32 21.59 15.71 0.32
C ALA A 32 22.93 16.23 -0.20
N TRP A 33 23.73 15.36 -0.80
CA TRP A 33 24.99 15.75 -1.43
C TRP A 33 24.79 16.79 -2.54
N ALA A 34 23.81 16.58 -3.43
CA ALA A 34 23.49 17.53 -4.50
C ALA A 34 23.02 18.90 -3.95
N MET A 35 22.16 18.88 -2.91
CA MET A 35 21.65 20.09 -2.28
C MET A 35 22.74 20.88 -1.54
N ILE A 36 23.63 20.20 -0.82
CA ILE A 36 24.80 20.83 -0.18
C ILE A 36 25.67 21.50 -1.24
N ARG A 37 25.94 20.83 -2.36
CA ARG A 37 26.73 21.41 -3.47
C ARG A 37 26.06 22.61 -4.12
N ALA A 38 24.74 22.63 -4.19
CA ALA A 38 23.96 23.73 -4.73
C ALA A 38 23.75 24.88 -3.72
N GLY A 39 24.21 24.75 -2.46
CA GLY A 39 23.97 25.74 -1.41
C GLY A 39 22.49 25.83 -0.99
N VAL A 40 21.71 24.77 -1.22
CA VAL A 40 20.27 24.72 -0.92
C VAL A 40 20.04 24.08 0.46
N SER A 41 19.03 24.59 1.17
CA SER A 41 18.61 24.10 2.49
C SER A 41 18.25 22.60 2.49
N LEU A 42 18.78 21.83 3.45
CA LEU A 42 18.46 20.40 3.64
C LEU A 42 17.09 20.13 4.30
N LYS A 43 16.35 21.17 4.74
CA LYS A 43 15.08 20.99 5.45
C LYS A 43 14.05 20.13 4.67
N PRO A 44 13.91 20.23 3.33
CA PRO A 44 13.01 19.35 2.58
C PRO A 44 13.36 17.86 2.74
N LEU A 45 14.65 17.49 2.79
CA LEU A 45 15.04 16.10 3.01
C LEU A 45 14.74 15.62 4.41
N VAL A 46 14.93 16.48 5.42
CA VAL A 46 14.51 16.18 6.81
C VAL A 46 13.00 15.97 6.86
N PHE A 47 12.22 16.83 6.21
CA PHE A 47 10.77 16.68 6.10
C PHE A 47 10.35 15.34 5.51
N PHE A 48 10.90 14.98 4.34
CA PHE A 48 10.61 13.70 3.69
C PHE A 48 11.09 12.51 4.51
N GLY A 49 12.26 12.61 5.16
CA GLY A 49 12.79 11.55 6.01
C GLY A 49 11.89 11.26 7.21
N VAL A 50 11.40 12.29 7.89
CA VAL A 50 10.44 12.13 9.00
C VAL A 50 9.10 11.59 8.50
N PHE A 51 8.58 12.12 7.38
CA PHE A 51 7.33 11.63 6.80
C PHE A 51 7.43 10.14 6.44
N LEU A 52 8.52 9.73 5.80
CA LEU A 52 8.80 8.34 5.48
C LEU A 52 8.90 7.49 6.76
N ALA A 53 9.56 7.98 7.81
CA ALA A 53 9.67 7.26 9.08
C ALA A 53 8.29 7.02 9.71
N ILE A 54 7.38 8.01 9.69
CA ILE A 54 6.00 7.87 10.20
C ILE A 54 5.25 6.75 9.47
N VAL A 55 5.44 6.62 8.15
CA VAL A 55 4.74 5.61 7.33
C VAL A 55 5.40 4.23 7.41
N LEU A 56 6.74 4.19 7.30
CA LEU A 56 7.50 2.95 7.13
C LEU A 56 7.83 2.27 8.46
N ALA A 57 8.06 3.01 9.55
CA ALA A 57 8.41 2.41 10.83
C ALA A 57 7.31 1.50 11.39
N PRO A 58 6.00 1.85 11.36
CA PRO A 58 4.95 0.93 11.78
C PRO A 58 4.92 -0.38 10.98
N GLN A 59 5.16 -0.31 9.66
CA GLN A 59 5.20 -1.49 8.78
C GLN A 59 6.39 -2.39 9.09
N LEU A 60 7.57 -1.79 9.27
CA LEU A 60 8.78 -2.51 9.68
C LEU A 60 8.59 -3.20 11.04
N LEU A 61 8.01 -2.49 12.02
CA LEU A 61 7.72 -3.04 13.34
C LEU A 61 6.72 -4.20 13.24
N TYR A 62 5.62 -4.02 12.52
CA TYR A 62 4.60 -5.05 12.30
C TYR A 62 5.21 -6.34 11.74
N HIS A 63 5.94 -6.25 10.63
CA HIS A 63 6.57 -7.42 10.01
C HIS A 63 7.71 -8.00 10.86
N ALA A 64 8.42 -7.17 11.63
CA ALA A 64 9.45 -7.66 12.55
C ALA A 64 8.85 -8.40 13.77
N PHE A 65 7.64 -8.04 14.22
CA PHE A 65 6.92 -8.78 15.25
C PHE A 65 6.30 -10.07 14.70
N GLN A 66 5.72 -10.02 13.49
CA GLN A 66 5.22 -11.20 12.76
C GLN A 66 6.34 -12.23 12.54
N ALA A 67 7.51 -11.80 12.07
CA ALA A 67 8.68 -12.66 11.85
C ALA A 67 9.22 -13.33 13.14
N ARG A 68 8.87 -12.78 14.31
CA ARG A 68 9.21 -13.33 15.63
C ARG A 68 8.09 -14.19 16.23
N GLY A 69 6.98 -14.38 15.52
CA GLY A 69 5.79 -15.07 16.03
C GLY A 69 5.06 -14.32 17.14
N ALA A 70 5.37 -13.04 17.35
CA ALA A 70 4.71 -12.20 18.37
C ALA A 70 3.34 -11.68 17.90
N LEU A 71 3.10 -11.68 16.58
CA LEU A 71 1.81 -11.36 15.98
C LEU A 71 1.34 -12.53 15.12
N PRO A 72 0.02 -12.81 15.08
CA PRO A 72 -0.53 -13.81 14.18
C PRO A 72 -0.30 -13.39 12.73
N ASP A 73 -0.20 -14.38 11.84
CA ASP A 73 -0.10 -14.11 10.41
C ASP A 73 -1.42 -13.50 9.91
N LEU A 74 -1.43 -12.21 9.58
CA LEU A 74 -2.56 -11.54 8.94
C LEU A 74 -2.53 -11.84 7.43
N SER A 75 -2.43 -13.11 7.04
CA SER A 75 -2.66 -13.52 5.67
C SER A 75 -4.12 -13.20 5.36
N TRP A 76 -4.36 -11.99 4.83
CA TRP A 76 -5.61 -11.56 4.22
C TRP A 76 -5.83 -12.30 2.89
N SER A 77 -5.38 -13.56 2.79
CA SER A 77 -5.93 -14.52 1.85
C SER A 77 -7.41 -14.55 2.20
N GLY A 78 -8.23 -13.90 1.37
CA GLY A 78 -9.66 -13.71 1.63
C GLY A 78 -10.20 -15.00 2.20
N SER A 79 -10.86 -14.91 3.36
CA SER A 79 -11.33 -16.07 4.11
C SER A 79 -12.13 -16.95 3.17
N ARG A 80 -11.46 -17.90 2.51
CA ARG A 80 -12.13 -19.01 1.85
C ARG A 80 -12.84 -19.61 3.03
N ILE A 81 -14.17 -19.57 2.98
CA ILE A 81 -15.01 -20.33 3.89
C ILE A 81 -14.51 -21.76 3.69
N ARG A 82 -13.56 -22.20 4.53
CA ARG A 82 -13.04 -23.56 4.45
C ARG A 82 -14.19 -24.38 4.98
N THR A 83 -14.83 -25.11 4.08
CA THR A 83 -15.81 -26.12 4.47
C THR A 83 -15.06 -27.11 5.35
N GLN A 84 -15.34 -27.06 6.65
CA GLN A 84 -14.70 -27.95 7.60
C GLN A 84 -15.62 -29.16 7.76
N ALA A 85 -15.12 -30.33 7.39
CA ALA A 85 -15.83 -31.56 7.69
C ALA A 85 -15.87 -31.73 9.22
N THR A 86 -17.05 -32.04 9.74
CA THR A 86 -17.24 -32.43 11.15
C THR A 86 -17.55 -33.92 11.19
N ASP A 87 -16.90 -34.65 12.09
CA ASP A 87 -17.23 -36.06 12.30
C ASP A 87 -18.57 -36.22 13.04
N ARG A 88 -19.20 -37.37 12.83
CA ARG A 88 -20.39 -37.80 13.57
C ARG A 88 -19.97 -38.73 14.69
N ASP A 89 -19.76 -38.15 15.87
CA ASP A 89 -19.31 -38.85 17.07
C ASP A 89 -20.19 -40.06 17.46
N ASP A 90 -21.49 -39.99 17.16
CA ASP A 90 -22.45 -41.09 17.37
C ASP A 90 -22.16 -42.32 16.49
N LEU A 91 -21.64 -42.12 15.29
CA LEU A 91 -21.36 -43.20 14.32
C LEU A 91 -19.93 -43.73 14.44
N LEU A 92 -19.02 -42.90 14.95
CA LEU A 92 -17.58 -43.18 15.06
C LEU A 92 -17.16 -43.62 16.47
N GLU A 93 -18.12 -44.08 17.28
CA GLU A 93 -17.83 -44.58 18.63
C GLU A 93 -16.84 -45.74 18.59
N ALA A 94 -15.78 -45.62 19.38
CA ALA A 94 -14.71 -46.60 19.47
C ALA A 94 -14.70 -47.26 20.85
N ALA A 95 -14.57 -48.58 20.88
CA ALA A 95 -14.41 -49.34 22.12
C ALA A 95 -13.41 -50.48 21.92
N GLY A 96 -12.51 -50.69 22.89
CA GLY A 96 -11.49 -51.73 22.80
C GLY A 96 -10.52 -51.55 21.61
N GLY A 97 -10.32 -50.31 21.15
CA GLY A 97 -9.47 -50.01 19.99
C GLY A 97 -10.08 -50.39 18.64
N ARG A 98 -11.41 -50.51 18.55
CA ARG A 98 -12.15 -50.81 17.31
C ARG A 98 -13.37 -49.91 17.17
N PHE A 99 -13.80 -49.62 15.93
CA PHE A 99 -15.07 -48.93 15.69
C PHE A 99 -16.24 -49.88 15.99
N ARG A 100 -17.24 -49.42 16.74
CA ARG A 100 -18.43 -50.22 17.09
C ARG A 100 -19.29 -50.53 15.85
N ASN A 101 -19.46 -49.54 14.98
CA ASN A 101 -20.29 -49.63 13.79
C ASN A 101 -19.43 -49.68 12.52
N ALA A 102 -18.49 -50.63 12.43
CA ALA A 102 -17.50 -50.68 11.35
C ALA A 102 -18.14 -50.71 9.94
N GLU A 103 -19.29 -51.36 9.76
CA GLU A 103 -20.01 -51.35 8.48
C GLU A 103 -20.49 -49.95 8.07
N LEU A 104 -20.87 -49.09 9.02
CA LEU A 104 -21.23 -47.69 8.73
C LEU A 104 -20.00 -46.83 8.42
N VAL A 105 -18.86 -47.13 9.06
CA VAL A 105 -17.60 -46.39 8.89
C VAL A 105 -16.94 -46.69 7.54
N PHE A 106 -16.84 -47.99 7.19
CA PHE A 106 -16.17 -48.45 5.98
C PHE A 106 -17.12 -48.59 4.78
N GLY A 107 -18.43 -48.60 5.02
CA GLY A 107 -19.47 -48.68 4.01
C GLY A 107 -19.68 -50.09 3.44
N PRO A 108 -20.49 -50.21 2.37
CA PRO A 108 -20.86 -51.50 1.78
C PRO A 108 -19.65 -52.32 1.31
N GLY A 109 -19.75 -53.64 1.51
CA GLY A 109 -18.68 -54.59 1.19
C GLY A 109 -17.61 -54.72 2.27
N PHE A 110 -17.85 -54.17 3.47
CA PHE A 110 -17.00 -54.39 4.64
C PHE A 110 -16.96 -55.88 5.02
N ASP A 111 -15.77 -56.47 5.02
CA ASP A 111 -15.52 -57.82 5.53
C ASP A 111 -14.68 -57.71 6.83
N PRO A 112 -15.21 -58.16 7.99
CA PRO A 112 -14.47 -58.17 9.25
C PRO A 112 -13.15 -58.94 9.21
N GLN A 113 -12.98 -59.89 8.29
CA GLN A 113 -11.75 -60.68 8.13
C GLN A 113 -10.64 -59.92 7.40
N LEU A 114 -10.99 -58.93 6.55
CA LEU A 114 -10.04 -58.10 5.82
C LEU A 114 -9.64 -56.82 6.57
N ARG A 115 -10.01 -56.75 7.85
CA ARG A 115 -9.74 -55.62 8.74
C ARG A 115 -8.42 -55.80 9.47
N ALA A 116 -7.62 -54.73 9.52
CA ALA A 116 -6.36 -54.66 10.26
C ALA A 116 -6.35 -53.48 11.24
N ASP A 117 -5.82 -53.70 12.45
CA ASP A 117 -5.46 -52.63 13.38
C ASP A 117 -4.17 -51.98 12.89
N VAL A 118 -4.26 -50.70 12.56
CA VAL A 118 -3.17 -49.91 11.98
C VAL A 118 -2.74 -48.75 12.89
N ARG A 119 -3.09 -48.80 14.19
CA ARG A 119 -2.63 -47.77 15.15
C ARG A 119 -1.12 -47.62 15.18
N ARG A 120 -0.40 -48.72 14.98
CA ARG A 120 1.08 -48.75 14.92
C ARG A 120 1.67 -48.01 13.73
N LEU A 121 0.88 -47.65 12.71
CA LEU A 121 1.35 -46.79 11.64
C LEU A 121 1.65 -45.38 12.16
N PHE A 122 0.96 -44.92 13.21
CA PHE A 122 1.09 -43.58 13.75
C PHE A 122 1.99 -43.59 15.00
N VAL A 123 3.19 -43.02 14.89
CA VAL A 123 4.14 -42.93 16.02
C VAL A 123 3.72 -41.84 17.01
N ALA A 124 3.41 -40.63 16.50
CA ALA A 124 2.84 -39.54 17.28
C ALA A 124 2.11 -38.55 16.34
N PRO A 125 0.86 -38.14 16.64
CA PRO A 125 0.03 -38.60 17.76
C PRO A 125 -0.49 -40.03 17.55
N THR A 126 -0.72 -40.76 18.64
CA THR A 126 -1.27 -42.12 18.60
C THR A 126 -2.80 -42.07 18.61
N PRO A 127 -3.49 -42.60 17.59
CA PRO A 127 -4.94 -42.59 17.55
C PRO A 127 -5.55 -43.55 18.60
N GLU A 128 -6.73 -43.19 19.11
CA GLU A 128 -7.52 -44.01 20.03
C GLU A 128 -7.95 -45.32 19.34
N VAL A 129 -8.34 -45.22 18.07
CA VAL A 129 -8.62 -46.32 17.15
C VAL A 129 -8.07 -45.97 15.77
N ALA A 130 -7.44 -46.94 15.11
CA ALA A 130 -7.14 -46.84 13.69
C ALA A 130 -7.28 -48.21 13.04
N GLU A 131 -8.20 -48.30 12.10
CA GLU A 131 -8.53 -49.54 11.40
C GLU A 131 -8.41 -49.31 9.90
N ARG A 132 -7.86 -50.30 9.19
CA ARG A 132 -7.79 -50.34 7.72
C ARG A 132 -8.54 -51.56 7.21
N VAL A 133 -9.30 -51.38 6.14
CA VAL A 133 -10.00 -52.45 5.42
C VAL A 133 -9.54 -52.44 3.97
N VAL A 134 -9.23 -53.62 3.44
CA VAL A 134 -8.95 -53.83 2.02
C VAL A 134 -10.16 -54.51 1.39
N PHE A 135 -10.62 -54.00 0.25
CA PHE A 135 -11.78 -54.53 -0.46
C PHE A 135 -11.35 -55.48 -1.60
N PRO A 136 -12.23 -56.38 -2.07
CA PRO A 136 -11.94 -57.27 -3.20
C PRO A 136 -11.51 -56.54 -4.48
N SER A 137 -11.94 -55.28 -4.65
CA SER A 137 -11.55 -54.40 -5.77
C SER A 137 -10.10 -53.90 -5.68
N THR A 138 -9.33 -54.28 -4.67
CA THR A 138 -8.02 -53.75 -4.28
C THR A 138 -8.03 -52.34 -3.67
N ASP A 139 -9.20 -51.71 -3.60
CA ASP A 139 -9.39 -50.45 -2.87
C ASP A 139 -9.11 -50.65 -1.38
N SER A 140 -8.73 -49.57 -0.69
CA SER A 140 -8.64 -49.60 0.76
C SER A 140 -9.16 -48.33 1.41
N THR A 141 -9.75 -48.50 2.58
CA THR A 141 -10.19 -47.41 3.45
C THR A 141 -9.49 -47.57 4.80
N MET A 142 -8.86 -46.51 5.27
CA MET A 142 -8.31 -46.42 6.63
C MET A 142 -8.99 -45.27 7.35
N VAL A 143 -9.42 -45.52 8.58
CA VAL A 143 -10.01 -44.49 9.45
C VAL A 143 -9.28 -44.50 10.77
N ALA A 144 -8.82 -43.32 11.21
CA ALA A 144 -8.11 -43.12 12.46
C ALA A 144 -8.74 -41.99 13.27
N ARG A 145 -9.09 -42.27 14.53
CA ARG A 145 -9.72 -41.30 15.43
C ARG A 145 -8.75 -40.91 16.54
N PHE A 146 -8.61 -39.61 16.77
CA PHE A 146 -7.64 -39.01 17.68
C PHE A 146 -8.33 -38.32 18.86
N ARG A 147 -7.55 -37.87 19.84
CA ARG A 147 -8.10 -37.22 21.04
C ARG A 147 -8.65 -35.83 20.72
N SER A 148 -8.05 -35.15 19.75
CA SER A 148 -8.44 -33.80 19.34
C SER A 148 -8.33 -33.59 17.82
N PRO A 149 -8.97 -32.55 17.26
CA PRO A 149 -8.84 -32.20 15.85
C PRO A 149 -7.40 -31.87 15.44
N GLU A 150 -6.64 -31.23 16.32
CA GLU A 150 -5.22 -30.90 16.09
C GLU A 150 -4.38 -32.17 15.94
N GLU A 151 -4.63 -33.19 16.78
CA GLU A 151 -3.98 -34.49 16.65
C GLU A 151 -4.36 -35.19 15.34
N ALA A 152 -5.62 -35.10 14.90
CA ALA A 152 -6.05 -35.67 13.62
C ALA A 152 -5.32 -35.02 12.42
N TRP A 153 -5.14 -33.70 12.45
CA TRP A 153 -4.34 -32.98 11.45
C TRP A 153 -2.85 -33.32 11.49
N ALA A 154 -2.29 -33.53 12.68
CA ALA A 154 -0.92 -34.02 12.81
C ALA A 154 -0.78 -35.45 12.25
N GLY A 155 -1.78 -36.31 12.51
CA GLY A 155 -1.87 -37.66 11.94
C GLY A 155 -1.97 -37.65 10.41
N ALA A 156 -2.76 -36.73 9.83
CA ALA A 156 -2.89 -36.59 8.38
C ALA A 156 -1.56 -36.21 7.71
N ARG A 157 -0.85 -35.23 8.30
CA ARG A 157 0.48 -34.82 7.83
C ARG A 157 1.52 -35.92 7.98
N TYR A 158 1.48 -36.64 9.11
CA TYR A 158 2.34 -37.79 9.32
C TYR A 158 2.08 -38.88 8.27
N TYR A 159 0.82 -39.21 7.99
CA TYR A 159 0.46 -40.21 6.98
C TYR A 159 0.93 -39.79 5.58
N ALA A 160 0.70 -38.53 5.18
CA ALA A 160 1.19 -38.00 3.90
C ALA A 160 2.72 -38.12 3.79
N ALA A 161 3.45 -37.73 4.85
CA ALA A 161 4.91 -37.86 4.88
C ALA A 161 5.36 -39.33 4.80
N ALA A 162 4.66 -40.24 5.48
CA ALA A 162 4.97 -41.68 5.46
C ALA A 162 4.81 -42.32 4.07
N ILE A 163 3.95 -41.76 3.21
CA ILE A 163 3.83 -42.17 1.80
C ILE A 163 4.69 -41.33 0.84
N GLY A 164 5.60 -40.49 1.37
CA GLY A 164 6.52 -39.67 0.58
C GLY A 164 5.86 -38.47 -0.12
N ALA A 165 4.77 -37.95 0.44
CA ALA A 165 4.03 -36.82 -0.13
C ALA A 165 3.89 -35.64 0.87
N GLU A 166 3.81 -34.43 0.33
CA GLU A 166 3.33 -33.26 1.08
C GLU A 166 1.81 -33.15 0.93
N LEU A 167 1.11 -32.68 1.97
CA LEU A 167 -0.34 -32.53 1.94
C LEU A 167 -0.70 -31.33 1.02
N PRO A 168 -1.44 -31.53 -0.08
CA PRO A 168 -1.77 -30.47 -1.03
C PRO A 168 -2.79 -29.50 -0.44
N GLU A 169 -3.10 -28.41 -1.15
CA GLU A 169 -4.24 -27.56 -0.79
C GLU A 169 -5.55 -28.39 -0.76
N PRO A 170 -6.45 -28.11 0.21
CA PRO A 170 -7.72 -28.82 0.29
C PRO A 170 -8.65 -28.44 -0.87
N GLU A 171 -9.46 -29.41 -1.28
CA GLU A 171 -10.63 -29.25 -2.15
C GLU A 171 -11.76 -28.50 -1.44
N ASP A 172 -12.84 -28.16 -2.16
CA ASP A 172 -13.99 -27.41 -1.62
C ASP A 172 -14.69 -28.12 -0.44
N ASN A 173 -14.56 -29.44 -0.35
CA ASN A 173 -15.09 -30.27 0.74
C ASN A 173 -14.09 -30.46 1.92
N GLY A 174 -12.89 -29.86 1.83
CA GLY A 174 -11.82 -30.01 2.82
C GLY A 174 -10.93 -31.24 2.63
N ALA A 175 -11.17 -32.07 1.61
CA ALA A 175 -10.36 -33.25 1.32
C ALA A 175 -9.06 -32.88 0.59
N HIS A 176 -8.05 -33.74 0.71
CA HIS A 176 -6.75 -33.60 0.06
C HIS A 176 -6.51 -34.83 -0.83
N THR A 177 -6.50 -34.64 -2.14
CA THR A 177 -6.22 -35.72 -3.10
C THR A 177 -4.76 -35.71 -3.53
N LEU A 178 -4.10 -36.85 -3.34
CA LEU A 178 -2.74 -37.16 -3.69
C LEU A 178 -2.72 -38.20 -4.80
N ARG A 179 -1.76 -38.07 -5.72
CA ARG A 179 -1.49 -39.09 -6.74
C ARG A 179 -0.13 -39.72 -6.47
N ARG A 180 -0.07 -41.04 -6.36
CA ARG A 180 1.18 -41.80 -6.34
C ARG A 180 1.42 -42.48 -7.69
N SER A 181 2.51 -43.23 -7.81
CA SER A 181 2.88 -43.93 -9.05
C SER A 181 1.86 -44.98 -9.49
N ALA A 182 1.14 -45.61 -8.55
CA ALA A 182 0.25 -46.75 -8.81
C ALA A 182 -1.22 -46.51 -8.44
N ASP A 183 -1.52 -45.50 -7.62
CA ASP A 183 -2.84 -45.28 -7.04
C ASP A 183 -3.08 -43.81 -6.69
N TRP A 184 -4.34 -43.51 -6.40
CA TRP A 184 -4.83 -42.26 -5.85
C TRP A 184 -5.12 -42.42 -4.37
N VAL A 185 -4.81 -41.40 -3.58
CA VAL A 185 -5.07 -41.36 -2.14
C VAL A 185 -5.80 -40.06 -1.80
N ARG A 186 -6.92 -40.15 -1.10
CA ARG A 186 -7.67 -38.98 -0.61
C ARG A 186 -7.71 -39.00 0.91
N LEU A 187 -7.33 -37.89 1.52
CA LEU A 187 -7.37 -37.68 2.96
C LEU A 187 -8.46 -36.67 3.31
N LEU A 188 -9.22 -36.92 4.36
CA LEU A 188 -10.16 -35.94 4.93
C LEU A 188 -10.03 -35.96 6.45
N VAL A 189 -9.78 -34.80 7.04
CA VAL A 189 -9.87 -34.63 8.50
C VAL A 189 -11.24 -34.05 8.82
N ALA A 190 -12.11 -34.87 9.40
CA ALA A 190 -13.42 -34.48 9.88
C ALA A 190 -13.42 -34.47 11.41
N GLY A 191 -13.45 -33.29 12.03
CA GLY A 191 -13.30 -33.15 13.48
C GLY A 191 -12.06 -33.87 14.02
N ARG A 192 -12.25 -34.93 14.82
CA ARG A 192 -11.16 -35.72 15.42
C ARG A 192 -10.78 -36.96 14.61
N THR A 193 -11.36 -37.13 13.43
CA THR A 193 -11.27 -38.36 12.66
C THR A 193 -10.61 -38.09 11.31
N LEU A 194 -9.53 -38.83 11.03
CA LEU A 194 -8.87 -38.89 9.74
C LEU A 194 -9.43 -40.05 8.92
N PHE A 195 -9.97 -39.74 7.76
CA PHE A 195 -10.32 -40.70 6.71
C PHE A 195 -9.24 -40.71 5.65
N VAL A 196 -8.86 -41.90 5.21
CA VAL A 196 -7.94 -42.10 4.09
C VAL A 196 -8.54 -43.15 3.17
N TRP A 197 -8.78 -42.77 1.93
CA TRP A 197 -9.23 -43.68 0.87
C TRP A 197 -8.11 -43.85 -0.14
N ALA A 198 -7.92 -45.07 -0.64
CA ALA A 198 -6.98 -45.36 -1.72
C ALA A 198 -7.61 -46.28 -2.76
N SER A 199 -7.37 -45.98 -4.04
CA SER A 199 -7.91 -46.71 -5.20
C SER A 199 -6.96 -46.55 -6.40
N SER A 200 -6.93 -47.54 -7.30
CA SER A 200 -6.14 -47.46 -8.54
C SER A 200 -6.60 -46.36 -9.50
N ASP A 201 -7.87 -45.94 -9.38
CA ASP A 201 -8.46 -44.86 -10.17
C ASP A 201 -9.31 -43.89 -9.31
N GLU A 202 -9.58 -42.71 -9.87
CA GLU A 202 -10.32 -41.64 -9.20
C GLU A 202 -11.79 -41.99 -8.93
N LYS A 203 -12.40 -42.84 -9.78
CA LYS A 203 -13.79 -43.26 -9.65
C LYS A 203 -13.98 -44.20 -8.44
N GLY A 204 -13.08 -45.15 -8.25
CA GLY A 204 -13.05 -46.01 -7.07
C GLY A 204 -12.79 -45.20 -5.80
N LEU A 205 -11.91 -44.18 -5.89
CA LEU A 205 -11.63 -43.27 -4.77
C LEU A 205 -12.88 -42.49 -4.34
N GLU A 206 -13.62 -41.94 -5.30
CA GLU A 206 -14.86 -41.22 -5.07
C GLU A 206 -15.95 -42.13 -4.50
N ALA A 207 -16.10 -43.34 -5.04
CA ALA A 207 -17.04 -44.34 -4.53
C ALA A 207 -16.73 -44.73 -3.07
N ARG A 208 -15.45 -44.91 -2.71
CA ARG A 208 -15.04 -45.19 -1.32
C ARG A 208 -15.29 -44.00 -0.39
N ALA A 209 -14.99 -42.78 -0.84
CA ALA A 209 -15.27 -41.57 -0.06
C ALA A 209 -16.78 -41.39 0.19
N ALA A 210 -17.61 -41.60 -0.84
CA ALA A 210 -19.06 -41.54 -0.73
C ALA A 210 -19.62 -42.62 0.22
N ALA A 211 -19.04 -43.82 0.22
CA ALA A 211 -19.45 -44.90 1.12
C ALA A 211 -19.26 -44.55 2.61
N SER A 212 -18.28 -43.70 2.94
CA SER A 212 -18.03 -43.21 4.30
C SER A 212 -18.70 -41.85 4.59
N ALA A 213 -19.40 -41.25 3.63
CA ALA A 213 -19.95 -39.90 3.75
C ALA A 213 -20.99 -39.76 4.88
N GLY A 214 -21.67 -40.85 5.26
CA GLY A 214 -22.59 -40.86 6.39
C GLY A 214 -21.94 -40.56 7.74
N CYS A 215 -20.61 -40.73 7.86
CA CYS A 215 -19.86 -40.56 9.11
C CYS A 215 -19.33 -39.12 9.33
N TRP A 216 -19.56 -38.22 8.40
CA TRP A 216 -19.15 -36.82 8.51
C TRP A 216 -20.16 -35.90 7.82
N SER A 217 -20.07 -34.61 8.07
CA SER A 217 -20.87 -33.61 7.36
C SER A 217 -19.99 -32.45 6.93
N SER A 218 -20.12 -32.03 5.67
CA SER A 218 -19.58 -30.77 5.20
C SER A 218 -20.50 -29.64 5.64
N GLY A 219 -20.17 -29.01 6.77
CA GLY A 219 -20.78 -27.76 7.17
C GLY A 219 -19.86 -26.60 6.79
N ALA A 220 -20.43 -25.46 6.39
CA ALA A 220 -19.76 -24.21 6.67
C ALA A 220 -19.77 -24.06 8.19
N SER A 221 -18.79 -24.67 8.86
CA SER A 221 -18.52 -24.35 10.25
C SER A 221 -18.15 -22.87 10.23
N PRO A 222 -18.91 -21.98 10.88
CA PRO A 222 -18.39 -20.67 11.18
C PRO A 222 -17.24 -20.94 12.13
N GLU A 223 -16.04 -21.17 11.56
CA GLU A 223 -14.79 -21.30 12.29
C GLU A 223 -14.87 -20.22 13.34
N ALA A 224 -14.98 -20.64 14.62
CA ALA A 224 -15.30 -19.75 15.70
C ALA A 224 -14.20 -18.71 15.65
N ARG A 225 -14.50 -17.56 15.06
CA ARG A 225 -13.53 -16.50 14.88
C ARG A 225 -13.19 -16.14 16.30
N THR A 226 -12.09 -16.69 16.82
CA THR A 226 -11.23 -16.02 17.77
C THR A 226 -10.58 -14.89 16.99
N GLY A 227 -11.43 -14.04 16.39
CA GLY A 227 -11.01 -12.78 15.88
C GLY A 227 -10.36 -12.05 17.05
N PRO A 228 -9.44 -11.12 16.76
CA PRO A 228 -8.95 -10.23 17.80
C PRO A 228 -10.17 -9.77 18.59
N SER A 229 -10.07 -9.83 19.93
CA SER A 229 -11.12 -9.33 20.79
C SER A 229 -11.55 -7.95 20.25
N ARG A 230 -12.83 -7.60 20.30
CA ARG A 230 -13.30 -6.32 19.74
C ARG A 230 -12.39 -5.16 20.16
N LEU A 231 -11.89 -5.21 21.39
CA LEU A 231 -10.88 -4.31 21.94
C LEU A 231 -9.59 -4.26 21.10
N ALA A 232 -8.96 -5.39 20.77
CA ALA A 232 -7.77 -5.43 19.92
C ALA A 232 -8.03 -4.86 18.51
N GLY A 233 -9.21 -5.12 17.95
CA GLY A 233 -9.63 -4.49 16.69
C GLY A 233 -9.73 -2.96 16.80
N TRP A 234 -10.34 -2.44 17.87
CA TRP A 234 -10.41 -1.00 18.14
C TRP A 234 -9.03 -0.38 18.39
N CYS A 235 -8.15 -1.04 19.14
CA CYS A 235 -6.78 -0.57 19.36
C CYS A 235 -6.00 -0.46 18.04
N ALA A 236 -6.12 -1.46 17.15
CA ALA A 236 -5.48 -1.41 15.84
C ALA A 236 -6.03 -0.26 14.98
N ALA A 237 -7.36 -0.08 14.95
CA ALA A 237 -8.00 1.01 14.21
C ALA A 237 -7.57 2.39 14.74
N LEU A 238 -7.52 2.56 16.07
CA LEU A 238 -7.07 3.80 16.71
C LEU A 238 -5.59 4.07 16.44
N LEU A 239 -4.74 3.04 16.43
CA LEU A 239 -3.32 3.19 16.10
C LEU A 239 -3.14 3.65 14.65
N VAL A 240 -3.85 3.02 13.69
CA VAL A 240 -3.83 3.43 12.28
C VAL A 240 -4.31 4.87 12.14
N PHE A 241 -5.41 5.23 12.79
CA PHE A 241 -5.92 6.60 12.80
C PHE A 241 -4.89 7.59 13.37
N ALA A 242 -4.24 7.26 14.49
CA ALA A 242 -3.22 8.10 15.09
C ALA A 242 -2.01 8.31 14.16
N VAL A 243 -1.52 7.25 13.51
CA VAL A 243 -0.43 7.34 12.52
C VAL A 243 -0.82 8.23 11.35
N LEU A 244 -2.03 8.07 10.80
CA LEU A 244 -2.54 8.92 9.72
C LEU A 244 -2.69 10.38 10.14
N ALA A 245 -3.20 10.63 11.35
CA ALA A 245 -3.31 11.98 11.91
C ALA A 245 -1.93 12.63 12.10
N CYS A 246 -0.95 11.90 12.65
CA CYS A 246 0.42 12.35 12.78
C CYS A 246 1.08 12.63 11.41
N ALA A 247 0.90 11.74 10.43
CA ALA A 247 1.42 11.92 9.08
C ALA A 247 0.80 13.16 8.42
N THR A 248 -0.49 13.37 8.59
CA THR A 248 -1.23 14.52 8.05
C THR A 248 -0.76 15.83 8.69
N ALA A 249 -0.69 15.87 10.03
CA ALA A 249 -0.21 17.04 10.77
C ALA A 249 1.25 17.37 10.42
N TRP A 250 2.11 16.35 10.33
CA TRP A 250 3.49 16.51 9.89
C TRP A 250 3.58 16.98 8.44
N PHE A 251 2.74 16.48 7.54
CA PHE A 251 2.72 16.91 6.14
C PHE A 251 2.51 18.41 6.02
N PHE A 252 1.48 18.96 6.68
CA PHE A 252 1.20 20.40 6.62
C PHE A 252 2.26 21.23 7.33
N LYS A 253 2.57 20.90 8.59
CA LYS A 253 3.51 21.69 9.40
C LYS A 253 4.95 21.57 8.89
N GLY A 254 5.36 20.34 8.59
CA GLY A 254 6.70 20.02 8.11
C GLY A 254 6.96 20.58 6.71
N SER A 255 5.96 20.58 5.80
CA SER A 255 6.16 21.18 4.47
C SER A 255 6.30 22.70 4.54
N SER A 256 5.48 23.38 5.34
CA SER A 256 5.60 24.83 5.58
C SER A 256 6.95 25.18 6.20
N TRP A 257 7.37 24.44 7.23
CA TRP A 257 8.69 24.59 7.86
C TRP A 257 9.84 24.37 6.88
N ALA A 258 9.75 23.33 6.05
CA ALA A 258 10.80 22.98 5.11
C ALA A 258 11.04 24.06 4.04
N GLY A 259 9.98 24.76 3.63
CA GLY A 259 10.07 25.86 2.67
C GLY A 259 10.29 27.23 3.31
N SER A 260 10.33 27.31 4.65
CA SER A 260 10.49 28.57 5.36
C SER A 260 11.94 29.06 5.36
N LEU A 261 12.11 30.35 5.04
CA LEU A 261 13.39 31.04 5.03
C LEU A 261 13.32 32.23 6.00
N SER A 262 14.43 32.48 6.71
CA SER A 262 14.56 33.59 7.66
C SER A 262 15.59 34.58 7.15
N PRO A 263 15.40 35.90 7.42
CA PRO A 263 16.39 36.91 7.08
C PRO A 263 17.67 36.70 7.88
N ALA A 264 18.77 37.34 7.46
CA ALA A 264 19.99 37.39 8.26
C ALA A 264 19.73 38.14 9.58
N GLU A 265 20.48 37.81 10.64
CA GLU A 265 20.24 38.32 12.00
C GLU A 265 20.34 39.85 12.09
N ASP A 266 21.18 40.47 11.27
CA ASP A 266 21.44 41.93 11.27
C ASP A 266 20.63 42.71 10.22
N THR A 267 19.66 42.08 9.55
CA THR A 267 18.88 42.77 8.50
C THR A 267 17.94 43.81 9.12
N ALA A 268 18.06 45.06 8.67
CA ALA A 268 17.14 46.13 9.04
C ALA A 268 15.70 45.76 8.65
N VAL A 269 14.77 45.93 9.58
CA VAL A 269 13.38 45.51 9.37
C VAL A 269 12.56 46.66 8.83
N ALA A 270 12.10 46.51 7.59
CA ALA A 270 11.16 47.40 6.95
C ALA A 270 9.74 47.18 7.49
N ASP A 271 8.90 48.22 7.47
CA ASP A 271 7.47 48.06 7.73
C ASP A 271 6.76 47.38 6.54
N SER A 272 5.52 46.91 6.76
CA SER A 272 4.71 46.23 5.74
C SER A 272 4.45 47.10 4.50
N ALA A 273 4.33 48.42 4.66
CA ALA A 273 4.09 49.32 3.52
C ALA A 273 5.34 49.40 2.63
N GLN A 274 6.52 49.55 3.23
CA GLN A 274 7.80 49.55 2.54
C GLN A 274 8.06 48.22 1.83
N LEU A 275 7.79 47.08 2.49
CA LEU A 275 7.92 45.77 1.84
C LEU A 275 6.91 45.59 0.70
N ARG A 276 5.65 45.99 0.89
CA ARG A 276 4.63 45.93 -0.16
C ARG A 276 5.06 46.72 -1.39
N ASP A 277 5.50 47.96 -1.18
CA ASP A 277 5.94 48.84 -2.26
C ASP A 277 7.17 48.22 -2.96
N ALA A 278 8.14 47.69 -2.22
CA ALA A 278 9.29 47.00 -2.79
C ALA A 278 8.89 45.79 -3.66
N LEU A 279 7.92 44.98 -3.21
CA LEU A 279 7.41 43.84 -3.97
C LEU A 279 6.70 44.28 -5.26
N LEU A 280 5.86 45.33 -5.20
CA LEU A 280 5.16 45.86 -6.38
C LEU A 280 6.13 46.40 -7.44
N HIS A 281 7.24 47.01 -7.02
CA HIS A 281 8.28 47.52 -7.93
C HIS A 281 9.04 46.43 -8.69
N LEU A 282 8.99 45.15 -8.25
CA LEU A 282 9.60 44.04 -8.99
C LEU A 282 8.85 43.71 -10.30
N GLY A 283 7.60 44.17 -10.46
CA GLY A 283 6.74 43.91 -11.62
C GLY A 283 7.03 44.76 -12.87
N GLY A 284 8.28 45.23 -13.06
CA GLY A 284 8.66 46.13 -14.15
C GLY A 284 8.57 45.52 -15.56
N ARG A 285 8.65 46.37 -16.60
CA ARG A 285 8.50 45.97 -18.02
C ARG A 285 9.46 44.87 -18.51
N SER A 286 10.60 44.70 -17.86
CA SER A 286 11.62 43.68 -18.20
C SER A 286 11.48 42.38 -17.41
N SER A 287 10.53 42.29 -16.49
CA SER A 287 10.32 41.12 -15.64
C SER A 287 9.18 40.26 -16.18
N PRO A 288 9.32 38.92 -16.22
CA PRO A 288 8.20 38.02 -16.51
C PRO A 288 7.21 37.93 -15.34
N LEU A 289 7.39 38.70 -14.27
CA LEU A 289 6.48 38.80 -13.13
C LEU A 289 5.49 39.95 -13.34
N ALA A 290 4.20 39.66 -13.36
CA ALA A 290 3.16 40.65 -13.13
C ALA A 290 2.79 40.63 -11.64
N ILE A 291 3.04 41.74 -10.95
CA ILE A 291 2.79 41.87 -9.52
C ILE A 291 1.77 42.98 -9.31
N GLU A 292 0.70 42.64 -8.62
CA GLU A 292 -0.45 43.52 -8.40
C GLU A 292 -0.85 43.49 -6.93
N GLU A 293 -1.56 44.52 -6.49
CA GLU A 293 -2.20 44.50 -5.18
C GLU A 293 -3.30 43.43 -5.13
N GLY A 294 -3.36 42.71 -4.03
CA GLY A 294 -4.40 41.72 -3.78
C GLY A 294 -5.71 42.34 -3.32
N LYS A 295 -6.71 41.49 -3.11
CA LYS A 295 -8.05 41.97 -2.72
C LYS A 295 -8.16 42.32 -1.24
N ARG A 296 -7.24 41.79 -0.42
CA ARG A 296 -7.21 41.98 1.03
C ARG A 296 -6.09 42.95 1.41
N PRO A 297 -6.23 43.71 2.52
CA PRO A 297 -5.15 44.55 3.02
C PRO A 297 -3.88 43.73 3.26
N GLY A 298 -2.74 44.23 2.77
CA GLY A 298 -1.45 43.54 2.87
C GLY A 298 -1.35 42.27 2.01
N GLU A 299 -2.23 42.09 1.03
CA GLU A 299 -2.12 41.01 0.05
C GLU A 299 -1.39 41.54 -1.20
N VAL A 300 -0.42 40.78 -1.69
CA VAL A 300 0.27 41.02 -2.96
C VAL A 300 0.13 39.77 -3.82
N VAL A 301 -0.24 39.94 -5.08
CA VAL A 301 -0.41 38.85 -6.03
C VAL A 301 0.69 38.92 -7.06
N ALA A 302 1.57 37.92 -7.06
CA ALA A 302 2.57 37.75 -8.12
C ALA A 302 2.09 36.65 -9.07
N SER A 303 2.06 36.95 -10.36
CA SER A 303 1.71 36.00 -11.42
C SER A 303 2.82 35.96 -12.46
N TRP A 304 3.09 34.76 -12.98
CA TRP A 304 3.99 34.64 -14.12
C TRP A 304 3.27 35.19 -15.36
N ARG A 305 3.72 36.34 -15.83
CA ARG A 305 3.32 36.94 -17.10
C ARG A 305 4.08 36.20 -18.20
N LEU A 306 3.40 35.25 -18.82
CA LEU A 306 3.93 34.60 -20.02
C LEU A 306 4.22 35.68 -21.07
N GLU A 307 5.43 35.68 -21.62
CA GLU A 307 5.86 36.64 -22.65
C GLU A 307 4.83 36.70 -23.79
N SER A 308 4.71 37.85 -24.47
CA SER A 308 3.73 38.03 -25.56
C SER A 308 3.82 36.97 -26.66
N ALA A 309 5.01 36.36 -26.86
CA ALA A 309 5.19 35.22 -27.76
C ALA A 309 4.35 33.99 -27.36
N TRP A 310 4.18 33.76 -26.05
CA TRP A 310 3.30 32.70 -25.52
C TRP A 310 1.82 33.04 -25.69
N LEU A 311 1.40 34.31 -25.66
CA LEU A 311 -0.02 34.65 -25.88
C LEU A 311 -0.47 34.29 -27.28
N ASP A 312 0.40 34.47 -28.28
CA ASP A 312 0.08 34.12 -29.66
C ASP A 312 0.21 32.61 -29.93
N LEU A 313 1.19 31.93 -29.31
CA LEU A 313 1.33 30.47 -29.39
C LEU A 313 0.27 29.71 -28.56
N ALA A 314 -0.08 30.18 -27.37
CA ALA A 314 -1.14 29.64 -26.51
C ALA A 314 -2.55 29.87 -27.08
N LYS A 315 -2.74 30.93 -27.88
CA LYS A 315 -3.96 31.08 -28.69
C LYS A 315 -4.00 30.06 -29.82
N ALA A 316 -2.86 29.75 -30.44
CA ALA A 316 -2.77 28.80 -31.55
C ALA A 316 -2.79 27.32 -31.14
N GLN A 317 -2.26 26.97 -29.95
CA GLN A 317 -2.12 25.58 -29.47
C GLN A 317 -2.86 25.30 -28.15
N GLY A 318 -3.48 26.30 -27.56
CA GLY A 318 -4.43 26.10 -26.49
C GLY A 318 -3.92 25.82 -25.09
N LEU A 319 -2.61 25.70 -24.92
CA LEU A 319 -2.03 25.53 -23.61
C LEU A 319 -2.08 26.86 -22.84
N ARG A 320 -2.80 26.91 -21.71
CA ARG A 320 -2.74 28.02 -20.76
C ARG A 320 -2.25 27.51 -19.42
N ARG A 321 -1.02 27.84 -19.06
CA ARG A 321 -0.48 27.61 -17.73
C ARG A 321 -0.45 28.92 -16.95
N ILE A 322 -1.02 28.92 -15.76
CA ILE A 322 -1.03 30.08 -14.86
C ILE A 322 -0.40 29.64 -13.56
N HIS A 323 0.69 30.31 -13.18
CA HIS A 323 1.29 30.22 -11.86
C HIS A 323 1.09 31.54 -11.13
N LYS A 324 0.43 31.45 -9.98
CA LYS A 324 0.08 32.59 -9.13
C LYS A 324 0.53 32.33 -7.70
N LEU A 325 1.24 33.30 -7.15
CA LEU A 325 1.62 33.36 -5.74
C LEU A 325 0.79 34.47 -5.09
N VAL A 326 0.11 34.13 -3.99
CA VAL A 326 -0.61 35.09 -3.16
C VAL A 326 0.18 35.26 -1.87
N LEU A 327 0.80 36.42 -1.72
CA LEU A 327 1.62 36.81 -0.59
C LEU A 327 0.75 37.60 0.39
N GLN A 328 0.66 37.15 1.64
CA GLN A 328 0.00 37.86 2.72
C GLN A 328 1.07 38.36 3.70
N LEU A 329 1.18 39.69 3.81
CA LEU A 329 2.08 40.34 4.76
C LEU A 329 1.43 40.34 6.15
N ASP A 330 2.09 39.71 7.12
CA ASP A 330 1.69 39.71 8.53
C ASP A 330 2.71 40.46 9.39
N GLU A 331 2.44 41.75 9.59
CA GLU A 331 3.30 42.69 10.34
C GLU A 331 3.66 42.19 11.75
N PRO A 332 2.72 41.71 12.60
CA PRO A 332 3.05 41.32 13.97
C PRO A 332 4.09 40.19 14.05
N SER A 333 4.10 39.28 13.08
CA SER A 333 5.06 38.17 13.02
C SER A 333 6.20 38.39 12.02
N ARG A 334 6.20 39.53 11.31
CA ARG A 334 7.14 39.89 10.23
C ARG A 334 7.35 38.73 9.26
N THR A 335 6.24 38.13 8.84
CA THR A 335 6.22 36.94 7.98
C THR A 335 5.37 37.19 6.75
N VAL A 336 5.93 36.91 5.58
CA VAL A 336 5.19 36.82 4.32
C VAL A 336 4.72 35.38 4.16
N ARG A 337 3.41 35.18 4.26
CA ARG A 337 2.76 33.88 4.01
C ARG A 337 2.43 33.74 2.54
N VAL A 338 2.85 32.65 1.93
CA VAL A 338 2.79 32.47 0.48
C VAL A 338 1.92 31.28 0.15
N ARG A 339 0.84 31.52 -0.58
CA ARG A 339 0.00 30.46 -1.16
C ARG A 339 0.28 30.35 -2.64
N GLU A 340 0.46 29.13 -3.12
CA GLU A 340 0.76 28.86 -4.52
C GLU A 340 -0.44 28.21 -5.20
N PHE A 341 -0.78 28.76 -6.36
CA PHE A 341 -1.85 28.30 -7.23
C PHE A 341 -1.26 28.05 -8.60
N ALA A 342 -1.31 26.80 -9.05
CA ALA A 342 -0.98 26.42 -10.40
C ALA A 342 -2.27 25.94 -11.10
N ALA A 343 -2.53 26.43 -12.31
CA ALA A 343 -3.59 25.93 -13.16
C ALA A 343 -3.06 25.71 -14.57
N GLU A 344 -3.43 24.59 -15.17
CA GLU A 344 -3.10 24.22 -16.53
C GLU A 344 -4.40 23.91 -17.27
N LEU A 345 -4.57 24.53 -18.43
CA LEU A 345 -5.62 24.24 -19.38
C LEU A 345 -4.94 23.78 -20.66
N ASP A 346 -5.23 22.56 -21.07
CA ASP A 346 -4.80 21.98 -22.33
C ASP A 346 -6.05 21.69 -23.16
N TRP A 347 -6.15 22.28 -24.35
CA TRP A 347 -7.16 21.87 -25.32
C TRP A 347 -6.49 21.37 -26.59
N THR A 348 -6.84 20.15 -26.97
CA THR A 348 -6.31 19.49 -28.17
C THR A 348 -7.43 19.36 -29.19
N ALA A 349 -7.19 19.86 -30.41
CA ALA A 349 -8.01 19.56 -31.57
C ALA A 349 -7.23 18.57 -32.45
N GLN A 350 -7.47 17.27 -32.29
CA GLN A 350 -6.96 16.24 -33.20
C GLN A 350 -8.13 15.62 -33.97
N GLY A 351 -8.21 15.92 -35.26
CA GLY A 351 -9.25 15.39 -36.15
C GLY A 351 -10.67 15.78 -35.71
N ALA A 352 -11.58 14.80 -35.63
CA ALA A 352 -12.97 14.98 -35.24
C ALA A 352 -13.19 15.07 -33.71
N SER A 353 -12.14 15.01 -32.90
CA SER A 353 -12.22 15.08 -31.44
C SER A 353 -11.54 16.33 -30.90
N ALA A 354 -12.31 17.13 -30.16
CA ALA A 354 -11.80 18.19 -29.31
C ALA A 354 -11.79 17.70 -27.86
N GLY A 355 -10.62 17.72 -27.21
CA GLY A 355 -10.45 17.38 -25.80
C GLY A 355 -10.10 18.64 -25.00
N LEU A 356 -10.77 18.85 -23.86
CA LEU A 356 -10.43 19.89 -22.89
C LEU A 356 -9.95 19.21 -21.61
N ARG A 357 -8.71 19.46 -21.20
CA ARG A 357 -8.14 18.99 -19.95
C ARG A 357 -7.79 20.19 -19.08
N TRP A 358 -8.41 20.27 -17.91
CA TRP A 358 -8.10 21.27 -16.91
C TRP A 358 -7.54 20.61 -15.67
N GLN A 359 -6.43 21.16 -15.15
CA GLN A 359 -5.80 20.72 -13.91
C GLN A 359 -5.50 21.95 -13.06
N ALA A 360 -5.99 21.96 -11.82
CA ALA A 360 -5.59 22.95 -10.82
C ALA A 360 -4.90 22.23 -9.66
N GLN A 361 -3.82 22.82 -9.18
CA GLN A 361 -3.02 22.32 -8.08
C GLN A 361 -2.83 23.43 -7.05
N TRP A 362 -3.15 23.10 -5.80
CA TRP A 362 -2.88 23.91 -4.62
C TRP A 362 -1.86 23.15 -3.77
N GLY A 363 -0.78 23.81 -3.35
CA GLY A 363 0.27 23.14 -2.60
C GLY A 363 1.52 23.98 -2.42
N THR A 364 2.51 23.41 -1.74
CA THR A 364 3.87 23.96 -1.66
C THR A 364 4.74 23.22 -2.66
N VAL A 365 5.12 23.88 -3.76
CA VAL A 365 6.03 23.29 -4.75
C VAL A 365 7.45 23.72 -4.42
N PHE A 366 8.26 22.80 -3.88
CA PHE A 366 9.65 23.08 -3.50
C PHE A 366 10.53 23.38 -4.72
N PHE A 367 10.34 22.62 -5.80
CA PHE A 367 11.10 22.73 -7.02
C PHE A 367 10.26 22.28 -8.20
N GLU A 368 10.27 23.07 -9.27
CA GLU A 368 9.73 22.68 -10.56
C GLU A 368 10.56 23.31 -11.67
N VAL A 369 11.06 22.46 -12.56
CA VAL A 369 11.68 22.86 -13.81
C VAL A 369 10.94 22.11 -14.91
N ALA A 370 10.29 22.85 -15.81
CA ALA A 370 9.59 22.30 -16.95
C ALA A 370 10.19 22.89 -18.23
N ARG A 371 10.63 22.01 -19.14
CA ARG A 371 11.05 22.39 -20.48
C ARG A 371 9.99 22.00 -21.47
N THR A 372 9.42 22.99 -22.15
CA THR A 372 8.46 22.74 -23.20
C THR A 372 9.04 23.20 -24.53
N ARG A 373 9.09 22.27 -25.48
CA ARG A 373 9.37 22.56 -26.88
C ARG A 373 8.06 22.56 -27.63
N SER A 374 7.65 23.73 -28.10
CA SER A 374 6.43 23.89 -28.89
C SER A 374 6.80 24.34 -30.30
N ALA A 375 6.42 23.55 -31.29
CA ALA A 375 6.45 23.93 -32.69
C ALA A 375 5.02 24.26 -33.12
N GLY A 376 4.72 25.53 -33.44
CA GLY A 376 3.40 25.96 -33.87
C GLY A 376 3.35 26.24 -35.36
N ALA A 377 2.42 25.64 -36.12
CA ALA A 377 2.08 26.13 -37.46
C ALA A 377 0.98 27.18 -37.33
N VAL A 378 1.24 28.41 -37.79
CA VAL A 378 0.24 29.47 -37.85
C VAL A 378 -0.31 29.52 -39.28
N VAL A 379 -1.59 29.21 -39.43
CA VAL A 379 -2.29 29.42 -40.70
C VAL A 379 -2.82 30.85 -40.70
N GLY A 380 -2.22 31.72 -41.51
CA GLY A 380 -2.70 33.09 -41.70
C GLY A 380 -4.03 33.07 -42.44
N MET A 381 -5.11 33.54 -41.80
CA MET A 381 -6.44 33.60 -42.42
C MET A 381 -6.56 34.68 -43.52
N ALA A 382 -5.56 35.55 -43.69
CA ALA A 382 -5.60 36.64 -44.66
C ALA A 382 -5.08 36.25 -46.05
N ASP A 383 -4.26 35.21 -46.14
CA ASP A 383 -3.46 34.89 -47.33
C ASP A 383 -3.40 33.38 -47.64
N GLY A 384 -4.07 32.53 -46.85
CA GLY A 384 -4.16 31.08 -47.10
C GLY A 384 -2.82 30.33 -47.01
N ALA A 385 -1.73 31.04 -46.66
CA ALA A 385 -0.40 30.49 -46.53
C ALA A 385 -0.24 29.83 -45.16
N ILE A 386 0.12 28.54 -45.16
CA ILE A 386 0.56 27.84 -43.96
C ILE A 386 1.98 28.29 -43.66
N ARG A 387 2.18 29.07 -42.59
CA ARG A 387 3.51 29.40 -42.09
C ARG A 387 3.80 28.49 -40.91
N VAL A 388 4.77 27.59 -41.08
CA VAL A 388 5.32 26.84 -39.94
C VAL A 388 6.11 27.85 -39.10
N GLY A 389 5.59 28.14 -37.90
CA GLY A 389 6.24 29.03 -36.95
C GLY A 389 7.51 28.40 -36.38
N GLU A 390 8.43 29.26 -36.01
CA GLU A 390 9.72 28.89 -35.43
C GLU A 390 9.53 28.10 -34.13
N ILE A 391 10.33 27.04 -33.94
CA ILE A 391 10.30 26.25 -32.71
C ILE A 391 10.85 27.13 -31.59
N THR A 392 9.98 27.55 -30.69
CA THR A 392 10.39 28.30 -29.50
C THR A 392 10.53 27.32 -28.34
N GLU A 393 11.73 27.24 -27.77
CA GLU A 393 11.99 26.51 -26.52
C GLU A 393 11.82 27.49 -25.36
N VAL A 394 10.89 27.18 -24.44
CA VAL A 394 10.65 28.01 -23.26
C VAL A 394 10.92 27.16 -22.02
N ASP A 395 11.89 27.62 -21.24
CA ASP A 395 12.26 27.03 -19.96
C ASP A 395 11.44 27.70 -18.85
N PHE A 396 10.46 26.98 -18.32
CA PHE A 396 9.77 27.38 -17.10
C PHE A 396 10.57 26.94 -15.89
N ASP A 397 11.07 27.91 -15.13
CA ASP A 397 11.80 27.69 -13.89
C ASP A 397 11.09 28.42 -12.75
N LEU A 398 10.42 27.67 -11.89
CA LEU A 398 9.68 28.21 -10.76
C LEU A 398 10.59 28.96 -9.78
N GLN A 399 11.88 28.61 -9.70
CA GLN A 399 12.82 29.32 -8.84
C GLN A 399 13.11 30.73 -9.35
N LYS A 400 13.14 30.93 -10.69
CA LYS A 400 13.27 32.28 -11.26
C LYS A 400 12.08 33.17 -10.90
N LEU A 401 10.88 32.60 -10.73
CA LEU A 401 9.70 33.33 -10.26
C LEU A 401 9.84 33.75 -8.79
N LYS A 402 10.23 32.78 -7.95
CA LYS A 402 10.20 32.94 -6.49
C LYS A 402 11.40 33.71 -5.97
N ALA A 403 12.57 33.56 -6.57
CA ALA A 403 13.81 34.11 -6.05
C ALA A 403 13.76 35.63 -5.85
N PRO A 404 13.28 36.47 -6.80
CA PRO A 404 13.20 37.91 -6.58
C PRO A 404 12.27 38.30 -5.42
N LEU A 405 11.14 37.58 -5.28
CA LEU A 405 10.16 37.82 -4.21
C LEU A 405 10.71 37.41 -2.84
N ILE A 406 11.35 36.24 -2.77
CA ILE A 406 12.04 35.74 -1.57
C ILE A 406 13.13 36.74 -1.17
N GLU A 407 13.98 37.13 -2.11
CA GLU A 407 15.12 37.99 -1.83
C GLU A 407 14.67 39.37 -1.33
N ALA A 408 13.67 39.99 -1.97
CA ALA A 408 13.09 41.25 -1.49
C ALA A 408 12.47 41.11 -0.09
N THR A 409 11.78 40.00 0.19
CA THR A 409 11.23 39.69 1.51
C THR A 409 12.33 39.58 2.57
N LEU A 410 13.37 38.79 2.29
CA LEU A 410 14.48 38.56 3.22
C LEU A 410 15.32 39.82 3.43
N ARG A 411 15.58 40.61 2.36
CA ARG A 411 16.28 41.90 2.43
C ARG A 411 15.53 42.95 3.24
N ALA A 412 14.21 42.87 3.29
CA ALA A 412 13.37 43.72 4.13
C ALA A 412 13.34 43.28 5.62
N GLY A 413 14.02 42.18 5.97
CA GLY A 413 14.01 41.65 7.34
C GLY A 413 12.76 40.82 7.67
N TRP A 414 12.05 40.32 6.66
CA TRP A 414 10.85 39.49 6.84
C TRP A 414 11.13 38.01 6.58
N LYS A 415 10.38 37.12 7.24
CA LYS A 415 10.43 35.68 7.00
C LYS A 415 9.59 35.32 5.78
N TRP A 416 10.11 34.44 4.93
CA TRP A 416 9.34 33.83 3.85
C TRP A 416 8.76 32.49 4.32
N LYS A 417 7.45 32.31 4.23
CA LYS A 417 6.78 31.11 4.70
C LYS A 417 5.73 30.61 3.70
N PRO A 418 5.98 29.53 2.94
CA PRO A 418 4.95 28.91 2.15
C PRO A 418 3.91 28.26 3.08
N VAL A 419 2.64 28.45 2.77
CA VAL A 419 1.51 27.89 3.51
C VAL A 419 0.54 27.24 2.53
N PHE A 420 -0.01 26.09 2.93
CA PHE A 420 -1.05 25.41 2.14
C PHE A 420 -2.37 26.20 2.18
N PHE A 421 -2.73 26.68 3.36
CA PHE A 421 -3.97 27.39 3.62
C PHE A 421 -3.70 28.57 4.56
N ASP A 422 -4.33 29.72 4.26
CA ASP A 422 -4.25 30.91 5.11
C ASP A 422 -5.27 30.76 6.24
N ALA A 423 -4.86 30.03 7.28
CA ALA A 423 -5.71 29.71 8.40
C ALA A 423 -6.00 30.97 9.26
N PRO A 424 -7.23 31.07 9.83
CA PRO A 424 -7.52 32.10 10.82
C PRO A 424 -6.55 31.99 12.00
N PRO A 425 -6.23 33.09 12.71
CA PRO A 425 -5.19 33.12 13.73
C PRO A 425 -5.24 31.97 14.75
N ALA A 426 -6.45 31.58 15.19
CA ALA A 426 -6.65 30.49 16.15
C ALA A 426 -6.29 29.08 15.61
N ALA A 427 -6.27 28.88 14.29
CA ALA A 427 -5.98 27.60 13.65
C ALA A 427 -4.58 27.52 13.01
N ARG A 428 -3.82 28.64 13.00
CA ARG A 428 -2.49 28.70 12.38
C ARG A 428 -1.54 27.64 12.94
N TRP A 429 -1.58 27.36 14.24
CA TRP A 429 -0.68 26.41 14.90
C TRP A 429 -0.67 24.99 14.30
N PHE A 430 -1.75 24.61 13.60
CA PHE A 430 -1.88 23.30 12.95
C PHE A 430 -1.31 23.28 11.54
N PHE A 431 -1.41 24.40 10.80
CA PHE A 431 -0.99 24.51 9.40
C PHE A 431 0.39 25.17 9.22
N GLU A 432 0.95 25.76 10.29
CA GLU A 432 2.16 26.60 10.29
C GLU A 432 3.26 26.13 11.26
#